data_AF-A0A2E1CBH4-F1
#
_entry.id   AF-A0A2E1CBH4-F1
#
_cell.length_a   1.000
_cell.length_b   1.000
_cell.length_c   1.000
_cell.angle_alpha   90.00
_cell.angle_beta   90.00
_cell.angle_gamma   90.00
#
_symmetry.space_group_name_H-M   'P 1'
#
loop_
_entity.id
_entity.type
_entity.pdbx_description
1 polymer ?
#
loop_
_entity_poly.entity_id
_entity_poly.type
_entity_poly.pdbx_seq_one_letter_code
_entity_poly.pdbx_strand_id
1 'polypeptide(L)'
;MRSLLNDDNLLEQIEKDWTTAELSDSRKTMLNFAVKLTSEPGSLVIKDINQLREVDFSDRDILDIVEVTAYYAYANRIADGLGVALEDWIFDDESA
;
A
#
# COMPACT_ATOMS: atom_id res chain seq x y z
N MET A 1 -2.34 11.37 -4.47
CA MET A 1 -1.41 10.89 -3.43
C MET A 1 -0.31 11.91 -3.14
N ARG A 2 0.30 12.52 -4.18
CA ARG A 2 1.23 13.67 -4.10
C ARG A 2 0.92 14.70 -3.00
N SER A 3 -0.27 15.29 -3.01
CA SER A 3 -0.64 16.33 -2.03
C SER A 3 -0.84 15.87 -0.58
N LEU A 4 -0.94 14.56 -0.32
CA LEU A 4 -1.24 14.02 1.02
C LEU A 4 0.03 13.70 1.81
N LEU A 5 1.11 13.29 1.14
CA LEU A 5 2.39 13.00 1.79
C LEU A 5 3.16 14.27 2.14
N ASN A 6 2.95 15.35 1.39
CA ASN A 6 3.64 16.64 1.55
C ASN A 6 5.18 16.50 1.64
N ASP A 7 5.71 15.49 0.93
CA ASP A 7 7.13 15.13 0.83
C ASP A 7 7.34 14.44 -0.53
N ASP A 8 7.69 15.24 -1.54
CA ASP A 8 7.82 14.75 -2.92
C ASP A 8 8.99 13.77 -3.08
N ASN A 9 10.07 13.92 -2.30
CA ASN A 9 11.21 13.01 -2.34
C ASN A 9 10.82 11.64 -1.79
N LEU A 10 10.16 11.60 -0.61
CA LEU A 10 9.69 10.34 -0.06
C LEU A 10 8.68 9.66 -1.00
N LEU A 11 7.81 10.43 -1.66
CA LEU A 11 6.89 9.88 -2.65
C LEU A 11 7.64 9.22 -3.82
N GLU A 12 8.60 9.90 -4.44
CA GLU A 12 9.39 9.34 -5.54
C GLU A 12 10.08 8.04 -5.13
N GLN A 13 10.61 7.98 -3.90
CA GLN A 13 11.22 6.76 -3.36
C GLN A 13 10.20 5.62 -3.22
N ILE A 14 9.00 5.91 -2.71
CA ILE A 14 7.93 4.92 -2.55
C ILE A 14 7.43 4.40 -3.90
N GLU A 15 7.21 5.30 -4.87
CA GLU A 15 6.77 4.96 -6.23
C GLU A 15 7.79 4.06 -6.93
N LYS A 16 9.08 4.32 -6.72
CA LYS A 16 10.16 3.52 -7.30
C LYS A 16 10.34 2.17 -6.61
N ASP A 17 10.57 2.18 -5.29
CA ASP A 17 10.75 0.98 -4.48
C ASP A 17 10.62 1.32 -2.99
N TRP A 18 9.41 1.13 -2.46
CA TRP A 18 9.10 1.36 -1.05
C TRP A 18 9.99 0.57 -0.07
N THR A 19 10.60 -0.55 -0.49
CA THR A 19 11.45 -1.36 0.40
C THR A 19 12.77 -0.67 0.72
N THR A 20 13.23 0.20 -0.19
CA THR A 20 14.45 1.01 -0.03
C THR A 20 14.18 2.44 0.43
N ALA A 21 12.92 2.87 0.42
CA ALA A 21 12.52 4.21 0.84
C ALA A 21 12.79 4.49 2.33
N GLU A 22 12.97 5.77 2.66
CA GLU A 22 13.20 6.30 4.01
C GLU A 22 11.92 6.32 4.87
N LEU A 23 11.28 5.15 4.99
CA LEU A 23 10.09 4.93 5.80
C LEU A 23 10.47 4.55 7.24
N SER A 24 9.65 4.98 8.20
CA SER A 24 9.73 4.48 9.57
C SER A 24 9.47 2.98 9.64
N ASP A 25 9.98 2.31 10.67
CA ASP A 25 9.79 0.87 10.88
C ASP A 25 8.31 0.47 10.95
N SER A 26 7.47 1.34 11.53
CA SER A 26 6.02 1.16 11.57
C SER A 26 5.41 1.15 10.16
N ARG A 27 5.76 2.12 9.30
CA ARG A 27 5.29 2.17 7.91
C ARG A 27 5.81 0.98 7.08
N LYS A 28 7.06 0.55 7.29
CA LYS A 28 7.61 -0.64 6.62
C LYS A 28 6.89 -1.91 7.05
N THR A 29 6.57 -2.06 8.33
CA THR A 29 5.81 -3.21 8.84
C THR A 29 4.40 -3.24 8.26
N MET A 30 3.72 -2.08 8.20
CA MET A 30 2.41 -1.93 7.55
C MET A 30 2.44 -2.35 6.08
N LEU A 31 3.42 -1.87 5.31
CA LEU A 31 3.52 -2.20 3.88
C LEU A 31 3.87 -3.67 3.64
N ASN A 32 4.74 -4.27 4.45
CA ASN A 32 5.00 -5.72 4.41
C ASN A 32 3.72 -6.53 4.64
N PHE A 33 2.93 -6.14 5.64
CA PHE A 33 1.63 -6.77 5.90
C PHE A 33 0.69 -6.62 4.70
N ALA A 34 0.58 -5.42 4.12
CA ALA A 34 -0.29 -5.15 2.98
C ALA A 34 0.10 -5.98 1.74
N VAL A 35 1.41 -6.14 1.48
CA VAL A 35 1.93 -7.01 0.42
C VAL A 35 1.53 -8.46 0.65
N LYS A 36 1.72 -8.98 1.87
CA LYS A 36 1.33 -10.36 2.20
C LYS A 36 -0.18 -10.58 2.08
N LEU A 37 -0.99 -9.66 2.58
CA LEU A 37 -2.46 -9.71 2.46
C LEU A 37 -2.92 -9.69 1.00
N THR A 38 -2.21 -8.99 0.12
CA THR A 38 -2.55 -8.91 -1.30
C THR A 38 -2.17 -10.18 -2.07
N SER A 39 -0.94 -10.67 -1.86
CA SER A 39 -0.35 -11.76 -2.65
C SER A 39 -0.69 -13.16 -2.11
N GLU A 40 -0.76 -13.31 -0.79
CA GLU A 40 -0.96 -14.59 -0.12
C GLU A 40 -1.94 -14.48 1.07
N PRO A 41 -3.18 -13.98 0.87
CA PRO A 41 -4.12 -13.76 1.96
C PRO A 41 -4.39 -15.02 2.81
N GLY A 42 -4.32 -16.21 2.20
CA GLY A 42 -4.53 -17.49 2.89
C GLY A 42 -3.37 -17.94 3.79
N SER A 43 -2.18 -17.32 3.70
CA SER A 43 -1.01 -17.62 4.54
C SER A 43 -0.90 -16.69 5.77
N LEU A 44 -1.83 -15.75 5.92
CA LEU A 44 -1.87 -14.86 7.08
C LEU A 44 -2.20 -15.62 8.36
N VAL A 45 -1.47 -15.28 9.42
CA VAL A 45 -1.62 -15.86 10.75
C VAL A 45 -1.65 -14.74 11.79
N ILE A 46 -2.07 -15.07 13.02
CA ILE A 46 -2.14 -14.09 14.12
C ILE A 46 -0.81 -13.38 14.40
N LYS A 47 0.32 -14.02 14.09
CA LYS A 47 1.66 -13.42 14.24
C LYS A 47 1.82 -12.17 13.37
N ASP A 48 1.27 -12.15 12.16
CA ASP A 48 1.37 -11.00 11.26
C ASP A 48 0.61 -9.79 11.84
N ILE A 49 -0.53 -10.03 12.50
CA ILE A 49 -1.29 -9.00 13.22
C ILE A 49 -0.52 -8.49 14.45
N ASN A 50 0.12 -9.40 15.20
CA ASN A 50 0.90 -9.00 16.37
C ASN A 50 2.12 -8.15 16.00
N GLN A 51 2.75 -8.39 14.85
CA GLN A 51 3.84 -7.53 14.37
C GLN A 51 3.39 -6.08 14.14
N LEU A 52 2.14 -5.86 13.69
CA LEU A 52 1.60 -4.50 13.57
C LEU A 52 1.40 -3.86 14.95
N ARG A 53 0.94 -4.61 15.95
CA ARG A 53 0.80 -4.12 17.33
C ARG A 53 2.14 -3.78 17.96
N GLU A 54 3.18 -4.54 17.65
CA GLU A 54 4.55 -4.31 18.14
C GLU A 54 5.15 -2.97 17.66
N VAL A 55 4.62 -2.41 16.56
CA VAL A 55 4.99 -1.09 16.03
C VAL A 55 3.91 -0.03 16.29
N ASP A 56 3.19 -0.20 17.40
CA ASP A 56 2.22 0.74 17.97
C ASP A 56 0.95 0.98 17.16
N PHE A 57 0.60 0.10 16.20
CA PHE A 57 -0.73 0.16 15.59
C PHE A 57 -1.80 -0.38 16.55
N SER A 58 -2.85 0.40 16.75
CA SER A 58 -4.03 -0.04 17.48
C SER A 58 -4.85 -1.05 16.67
N ASP A 59 -5.75 -1.79 17.33
CA ASP A 59 -6.68 -2.67 16.61
C ASP A 59 -7.56 -1.91 15.60
N ARG A 60 -7.82 -0.62 15.84
CA ARG A 60 -8.52 0.24 14.88
C ARG A 60 -7.67 0.51 13.65
N ASP A 61 -6.40 0.87 13.84
CA ASP A 61 -5.47 1.12 12.72
C ASP A 61 -5.27 -0.14 11.89
N ILE A 62 -5.16 -1.31 12.54
CA ILE A 62 -5.02 -2.60 11.86
C ILE A 62 -6.26 -2.91 11.02
N LEU A 63 -7.46 -2.64 11.53
CA LEU A 63 -8.69 -2.76 10.75
C LEU A 63 -8.65 -1.85 9.51
N ASP A 64 -8.26 -0.58 9.69
CA ASP A 64 -8.18 0.38 8.59
C ASP A 64 -7.14 -0.07 7.52
N ILE A 65 -5.98 -0.59 7.95
CA ILE A 65 -4.96 -1.17 7.06
C ILE A 65 -5.53 -2.34 6.24
N VAL A 66 -6.24 -3.26 6.89
CA VAL A 66 -6.84 -4.43 6.24
C VAL A 66 -7.92 -4.00 5.24
N GLU A 67 -8.82 -3.10 5.64
CA GLU A 67 -9.92 -2.64 4.79
C GLU A 67 -9.41 -1.94 3.53
N VAL A 68 -8.46 -1.00 3.68
CA VAL A 68 -7.87 -0.27 2.55
C VAL A 68 -7.14 -1.24 1.61
N THR A 69 -6.29 -2.11 2.16
CA THR A 69 -5.53 -3.08 1.35
C THR A 69 -6.47 -4.01 0.59
N ALA A 70 -7.48 -4.56 1.25
CA ALA A 70 -8.43 -5.49 0.65
C ALA A 70 -9.28 -4.81 -0.43
N TYR A 71 -9.70 -3.56 -0.21
CA TYR A 71 -10.47 -2.78 -1.17
C TYR A 71 -9.69 -2.57 -2.48
N TYR A 72 -8.44 -2.11 -2.39
CA TYR A 72 -7.60 -1.94 -3.58
C TYR A 72 -7.33 -3.27 -4.28
N ALA A 73 -7.07 -4.34 -3.53
CA ALA A 73 -6.88 -5.66 -4.13
C ALA A 73 -8.17 -6.17 -4.84
N TYR A 74 -9.36 -5.83 -4.35
CA TYR A 74 -10.63 -6.12 -5.04
C TYR A 74 -10.79 -5.29 -6.32
N ALA A 75 -10.60 -3.96 -6.22
CA ALA A 75 -10.75 -3.05 -7.35
C ALA A 75 -9.76 -3.36 -8.48
N ASN A 76 -8.48 -3.61 -8.15
CA ASN A 76 -7.45 -3.96 -9.11
C ASN A 76 -7.79 -5.26 -9.86
N ARG A 77 -8.31 -6.28 -9.15
CA ARG A 77 -8.73 -7.53 -9.81
C ARG A 77 -9.89 -7.33 -10.79
N ILE A 78 -10.79 -6.38 -10.55
CA ILE A 78 -11.85 -6.03 -11.50
C ILE A 78 -11.24 -5.33 -12.72
N ALA A 79 -10.41 -4.32 -12.50
CA ALA A 79 -9.78 -3.57 -13.58
C ALA A 79 -8.93 -4.49 -14.48
N ASP A 80 -8.03 -5.28 -13.87
CA ASP A 80 -7.16 -6.21 -14.56
C ASP A 80 -7.95 -7.33 -15.24
N GLY A 81 -8.95 -7.88 -14.54
CA GLY A 81 -9.78 -8.98 -15.06
C GLY A 81 -10.66 -8.58 -16.25
N LEU A 82 -11.00 -7.31 -16.37
CA LEU A 82 -11.78 -6.76 -17.49
C LEU A 82 -10.92 -6.03 -18.54
N GLY A 83 -9.62 -5.85 -18.29
CA GLY A 83 -8.73 -5.13 -19.19
C GLY A 83 -9.02 -3.63 -19.29
N VAL A 84 -9.38 -2.99 -18.17
CA VAL A 84 -9.61 -1.54 -18.11
C VAL A 84 -8.31 -0.81 -18.44
N ALA A 85 -8.34 0.05 -19.47
CA ALA A 85 -7.19 0.85 -19.86
C ALA A 85 -6.99 2.04 -18.92
N LEU A 86 -5.74 2.50 -18.81
CA LEU A 86 -5.44 3.78 -18.17
C LEU A 86 -6.00 4.92 -19.03
N GLU A 87 -6.49 5.96 -18.36
CA GLU A 87 -6.97 7.16 -19.03
C GLU A 87 -5.78 7.99 -19.56
N ASP A 88 -5.95 8.64 -20.71
CA ASP A 88 -4.87 9.34 -21.42
C ASP A 88 -4.18 10.43 -20.56
N TRP A 89 -4.94 11.11 -19.70
CA TRP A 89 -4.46 12.22 -18.86
C TRP A 89 -3.52 11.78 -17.72
N ILE A 90 -3.39 10.47 -17.45
CA ILE A 90 -2.44 9.97 -16.45
C ILE A 90 -0.99 10.23 -16.88
N PHE A 91 -0.74 10.33 -18.19
CA PHE A 91 0.59 10.51 -18.76
C PHE A 91 0.93 11.97 -19.14
N ASP A 92 -0.05 12.88 -19.06
CA ASP A 92 0.14 14.28 -19.50
C ASP A 92 1.08 15.10 -18.57
N ASP A 93 1.32 14.65 -17.34
CA ASP A 93 2.15 15.34 -16.33
C ASP A 93 3.68 15.07 -16.47
N GLU A 94 4.13 14.19 -17.37
CA GLU A 94 5.58 13.95 -17.61
C GLU A 94 6.19 14.91 -18.66
N SER A 95 5.42 15.88 -19.17
CA SER A 95 5.78 16.74 -20.31
C SER A 95 6.18 18.19 -19.96
N ALA A 96 6.33 18.56 -18.68
CA ALA A 96 6.60 19.95 -18.27
C ALA A 96 7.96 20.17 -17.61
#